data_AF-A0A9W6E6P1-F1
#
_entry.id   AF-A0A9W6E6P1-F1
#
_cell.length_a   1.000
_cell.length_b   1.000
_cell.length_c   1.000
_cell.angle_alpha   90.00
_cell.angle_beta   90.00
_cell.angle_gamma   90.00
#
_symmetry.space_group_name_H-M   'P 1'
#
loop_
_entity.id
_entity.type
_entity.pdbx_description
1 polymer ?
#
loop_
_entity_poly.entity_id
_entity_poly.type
_entity_poly.pdbx_seq_one_letter_code
_entity_poly.pdbx_strand_id
1 'polypeptide(L)'
;MVESAASNGKSGRIILYWLLVRQEKMGVKETERLLRAMIWNTGCNEILHLLLDKYGAEIKLTPSLKRVLMSKLDTDAAIAVLKRLVNEIVLDEEWLEAFAKGKKEAMELLLQERGKEIQVTQKVLIMAIRVARDPQMVRLLLDRREPGTNIDRKVLLAAAENELKGSEIMDMLLSEREQDIAIDDEIIQVIAQNSEQGLEMIKTLLCRQQAGFVVTEQIFCTAARHHGQEMLELLVNNAGDFDLPITEETLHSIAKNYRHGRALLEFLFNLRGHSLPVSEKLLVSVADGDPGTAKDLCTYILERWPDIPVTDRLLEAACIHTDAMSLLLDRRSDGLPIERMIHRIAQSRFYGAMVLSMLLDRQLLEVDEWLVETVAGNYGALEVIYDRFPDFPVTSNTMVNVAGSSGAMMILLDRQKNQVLITEEVIKASLLEDRSGSVIRLLLTRLGPEAVPITQNLLVYSVQTNNINSLELFLKQCHDLDLSAVWEAIWQDPEIYPSTVALAAWILFRYARFDVSTKMLERLPSVFQEEYFILVYPLDIFIRACMRHRIPLPATEAAVELIVERASLDTVEIFLNEYSDVSITEKHIEAATRNPRKDIDKDELVSLLLSARKSSA
;
A
#
# COMPACT_ATOMS: atom_id res chain seq x y z
N MET A 1 7.64 23.36 17.88
CA MET A 1 8.71 24.10 17.15
C MET A 1 10.02 23.30 17.09
N VAL A 2 10.58 22.86 18.22
CA VAL A 2 11.84 22.08 18.28
C VAL A 2 11.73 20.74 17.54
N GLU A 3 10.62 20.03 17.70
CA GLU A 3 10.32 18.78 16.97
C GLU A 3 10.22 19.00 15.45
N SER A 4 9.44 19.98 15.01
CA SER A 4 9.31 20.34 13.59
C SER A 4 10.65 20.75 12.97
N ALA A 5 11.55 21.34 13.79
CA ALA A 5 12.93 21.62 13.38
C ALA A 5 13.75 20.33 13.26
N ALA A 6 13.64 19.38 14.19
CA ALA A 6 14.33 18.09 14.11
C ALA A 6 13.85 17.20 12.96
N SER A 7 12.57 17.27 12.59
CA SER A 7 12.02 16.61 11.40
C SER A 7 12.37 17.32 10.09
N ASN A 8 12.98 18.51 10.12
CA ASN A 8 13.33 19.27 8.93
C ASN A 8 14.74 18.91 8.42
N GLY A 9 14.78 18.10 7.35
CA GLY A 9 16.04 17.63 6.72
C GLY A 9 16.90 18.70 6.03
N LYS A 10 16.42 19.95 5.83
CA LYS A 10 17.17 21.00 5.12
C LYS A 10 17.82 22.02 6.06
N SER A 11 17.10 22.51 7.06
CA SER A 11 17.56 23.59 7.96
C SER A 11 17.44 23.26 9.45
N GLY A 12 16.99 22.04 9.77
CA GLY A 12 16.75 21.59 11.13
C GLY A 12 17.98 21.62 12.03
N ARG A 13 19.14 21.23 11.48
CA ARG A 13 20.42 21.17 12.20
C ARG A 13 20.85 22.54 12.76
N ILE A 14 20.69 23.61 12.00
CA ILE A 14 21.06 24.97 12.44
C ILE A 14 20.12 25.41 13.57
N ILE A 15 18.81 25.25 13.38
CA ILE A 15 17.80 25.66 14.36
C ILE A 15 17.95 24.87 15.67
N LEU A 16 18.19 23.57 15.59
CA LEU A 16 18.47 22.68 16.73
C LEU A 16 19.73 23.08 17.50
N TYR A 17 20.83 23.36 16.79
CA TYR A 17 22.08 23.79 17.41
C TYR A 17 21.87 25.08 18.21
N TRP A 18 21.17 26.06 17.64
CA TRP A 18 20.84 27.32 18.31
C TRP A 18 19.93 27.13 19.54
N LEU A 19 18.99 26.19 19.49
CA LEU A 19 18.09 25.89 20.61
C LEU A 19 18.80 25.16 21.76
N LEU A 20 19.70 24.23 21.46
CA LEU A 20 20.45 23.46 22.47
C LEU A 20 21.55 24.27 23.16
N VAL A 21 22.17 25.21 22.43
CA VAL A 21 23.20 26.13 22.97
C VAL A 21 22.59 27.20 23.88
N ARG A 22 21.31 27.56 23.73
CA ARG A 22 20.64 28.61 24.53
C ARG A 22 20.30 28.25 25.98
N GLN A 23 20.84 27.15 26.52
CA GLN A 23 20.77 26.77 27.95
C GLN A 23 19.37 26.64 28.57
N GLU A 24 18.31 26.46 27.79
CA GLU A 24 17.02 26.06 28.37
C GLU A 24 17.14 24.61 28.88
N LYS A 25 16.81 24.38 30.15
CA LYS A 25 16.67 23.01 30.69
C LYS A 25 15.49 22.36 29.97
N MET A 26 15.76 21.45 29.04
CA MET A 26 14.73 20.61 28.46
C MET A 26 14.33 19.52 29.45
N GLY A 27 13.02 19.25 29.56
CA GLY A 27 12.53 18.13 30.32
C GLY A 27 12.81 16.80 29.61
N VAL A 28 12.63 15.71 30.35
CA VAL A 28 12.84 14.34 29.86
C VAL A 28 11.96 14.04 28.64
N LYS A 29 10.73 14.54 28.63
CA LYS A 29 9.74 14.33 27.57
C LYS A 29 10.09 15.04 26.27
N GLU A 30 10.53 16.29 26.36
CA GLU A 30 10.98 17.08 25.21
C GLU A 30 12.24 16.46 24.60
N THR A 31 13.13 15.95 25.46
CA THR A 31 14.35 15.25 25.05
C THR A 31 14.04 13.95 24.31
N GLU A 32 13.08 13.14 24.78
CA GLU A 32 12.63 11.91 24.10
C GLU A 32 11.97 12.19 22.74
N ARG A 33 11.04 13.16 22.67
CA ARG A 33 10.41 13.56 21.40
C ARG A 33 11.46 13.99 20.39
N LEU A 34 12.50 14.70 20.86
CA LEU A 34 13.60 15.15 20.02
C LEU A 34 14.47 13.99 19.52
N LEU A 35 14.82 13.05 20.40
CA LEU A 35 15.56 11.84 20.05
C LEU A 35 14.85 11.04 18.96
N ARG A 36 13.54 10.83 19.11
CA ARG A 36 12.73 10.13 18.11
C ARG A 36 12.83 10.81 16.76
N ALA A 37 12.56 12.12 16.70
CA ALA A 37 12.65 12.88 15.46
C ALA A 37 14.06 12.82 14.83
N MET A 38 15.11 12.82 15.65
CA MET A 38 16.50 12.76 15.19
C MET A 38 16.92 11.36 14.69
N ILE A 39 16.41 10.27 15.26
CA ILE A 39 16.69 8.91 14.75
C ILE A 39 16.13 8.74 13.33
N TRP A 40 15.01 9.39 13.01
CA TRP A 40 14.47 9.43 11.64
C TRP A 40 15.25 10.35 10.70
N ASN A 41 16.12 11.23 11.22
CA ASN A 41 16.83 12.24 10.44
C ASN A 41 18.35 12.06 10.52
N THR A 42 18.92 11.45 9.49
CA THR A 42 20.36 11.14 9.38
C THR A 42 21.27 12.39 9.34
N GLY A 43 20.73 13.60 9.17
CA GLY A 43 21.49 14.85 9.13
C GLY A 43 21.88 15.43 10.50
N CYS A 44 21.45 14.83 11.61
CA CYS A 44 21.53 15.43 12.95
C CYS A 44 22.51 14.73 13.91
N ASN A 45 23.40 13.83 13.43
CA ASN A 45 24.27 12.99 14.27
C ASN A 45 25.14 13.77 15.29
N GLU A 46 25.77 14.87 14.90
CA GLU A 46 26.59 15.67 15.82
C GLU A 46 25.77 16.29 16.97
N ILE A 47 24.56 16.73 16.66
CA ILE A 47 23.65 17.32 17.65
C ILE A 47 23.11 16.22 18.57
N LEU A 48 22.90 15.02 18.03
CA LEU A 48 22.48 13.87 18.81
C LEU A 48 23.51 13.55 19.89
N HIS A 49 24.80 13.55 19.54
CA HIS A 49 25.86 13.34 20.52
C HIS A 49 25.85 14.40 21.63
N LEU A 50 25.70 15.68 21.29
CA LEU A 50 25.57 16.76 22.29
C LEU A 50 24.37 16.57 23.22
N LEU A 51 23.24 16.11 22.68
CA LEU A 51 22.03 15.85 23.46
C LEU A 51 22.21 14.63 24.38
N LEU A 52 22.81 13.55 23.87
CA LEU A 52 23.14 12.36 24.65
C LEU A 52 24.18 12.65 25.74
N ASP A 53 25.13 13.54 25.50
CA ASP A 53 26.14 13.90 26.51
C ASP A 53 25.54 14.79 27.62
N LYS A 54 24.61 15.68 27.28
CA LYS A 54 24.01 16.62 28.24
C LYS A 54 22.85 16.03 29.02
N TYR A 55 22.04 15.17 28.41
CA TYR A 55 20.78 14.65 28.98
C TYR A 55 20.72 13.12 29.00
N GLY A 56 21.77 12.41 28.59
CA GLY A 56 21.75 10.96 28.40
C GLY A 56 21.44 10.13 29.65
N ALA A 57 21.79 10.63 30.83
CA ALA A 57 21.52 9.95 32.10
C ALA A 57 20.02 9.93 32.47
N GLU A 58 19.21 10.80 31.86
CA GLU A 58 17.78 10.92 32.12
C GLU A 58 16.93 10.14 31.09
N ILE A 59 17.56 9.65 30.02
CA ILE A 59 16.88 8.88 28.97
C ILE A 59 16.62 7.46 29.48
N LYS A 60 15.37 7.01 29.37
CA LYS A 60 14.97 5.62 29.64
C LYS A 60 14.41 4.99 28.38
N LEU A 61 14.47 3.67 28.31
CA LEU A 61 13.82 2.92 27.23
C LEU A 61 12.28 2.92 27.39
N THR A 62 11.62 3.93 26.84
CA THR A 62 10.15 3.97 26.74
C THR A 62 9.65 3.09 25.59
N PRO A 63 8.36 2.67 25.59
CA PRO A 63 7.78 1.93 24.46
C PRO A 63 7.89 2.68 23.12
N SER A 64 7.76 4.01 23.16
CA SER A 64 7.79 4.86 21.98
C SER A 64 9.20 4.95 21.38
N LEU A 65 10.24 5.01 22.23
CA LEU A 65 11.64 4.98 21.83
C LEU A 65 12.09 3.58 21.40
N LYS A 66 11.67 2.50 22.09
CA LYS A 66 11.92 1.09 21.71
C LYS A 66 11.56 0.86 20.24
N ARG A 67 10.32 1.21 19.84
CA ARG A 67 9.84 1.03 18.47
C ARG A 67 10.71 1.73 17.43
N VAL A 68 11.09 2.98 17.70
CA VAL A 68 11.91 3.76 16.76
C VAL A 68 13.30 3.16 16.62
N LEU A 69 13.94 2.81 17.75
CA LEU A 69 15.27 2.19 17.75
C LEU A 69 15.28 0.89 16.94
N MET A 70 14.36 -0.04 17.22
CA MET A 70 14.28 -1.33 16.53
C MET A 70 14.11 -1.19 15.02
N SER A 71 13.32 -0.20 14.58
CA SER A 71 13.09 0.06 13.16
C SER A 71 14.28 0.72 12.43
N LYS A 72 15.28 1.22 13.17
CA LYS A 72 16.35 2.08 12.66
C LYS A 72 17.77 1.73 13.12
N LEU A 73 18.00 0.49 13.58
CA LEU A 73 19.36 0.01 13.95
C LEU A 73 20.35 -0.04 12.77
N ASP A 74 19.92 0.30 11.56
CA ASP A 74 20.75 0.56 10.39
C ASP A 74 21.33 1.99 10.36
N THR A 75 21.02 2.84 11.33
CA THR A 75 21.47 4.24 11.39
C THR A 75 22.46 4.50 12.53
N ASP A 76 23.44 5.38 12.28
CA ASP A 76 24.42 5.75 13.31
C ASP A 76 23.76 6.46 14.50
N ALA A 77 22.66 7.18 14.24
CA ALA A 77 21.85 7.83 15.25
C ALA A 77 21.25 6.81 16.23
N ALA A 78 20.60 5.76 15.72
CA ALA A 78 20.05 4.70 16.58
C ALA A 78 21.16 3.98 17.35
N ILE A 79 22.31 3.70 16.71
CA ILE A 79 23.46 3.06 17.38
C ILE A 79 24.01 3.95 18.51
N ALA A 80 24.08 5.27 18.32
CA ALA A 80 24.55 6.20 19.34
C ALA A 80 23.62 6.20 20.58
N VAL A 81 22.30 6.18 20.38
CA VAL A 81 21.33 6.05 21.47
C VAL A 81 21.44 4.67 22.12
N LEU A 82 21.57 3.62 21.30
CA LEU A 82 21.70 2.24 21.76
C LEU A 82 22.92 2.04 22.67
N LYS A 83 24.06 2.69 22.40
CA LYS A 83 25.26 2.65 23.28
C LYS A 83 24.97 3.04 24.73
N ARG A 84 23.95 3.86 24.98
CA ARG A 84 23.56 4.25 26.34
C ARG A 84 22.54 3.30 26.96
N LEU A 85 21.67 2.70 26.13
CA LEU A 85 20.50 1.94 26.58
C LEU A 85 20.62 0.42 26.41
N VAL A 86 21.70 -0.11 25.82
CA VAL A 86 21.84 -1.54 25.52
C VAL A 86 21.71 -2.46 26.74
N ASN A 87 22.09 -1.96 27.92
CA ASN A 87 21.98 -2.67 29.19
C ASN A 87 20.57 -2.61 29.80
N GLU A 88 19.73 -1.67 29.38
CA GLU A 88 18.32 -1.59 29.79
C GLU A 88 17.39 -2.47 28.94
N ILE A 89 17.88 -2.92 27.78
CA ILE A 89 17.08 -3.74 26.85
C ILE A 89 16.82 -5.12 27.45
N VAL A 90 15.57 -5.58 27.43
CA VAL A 90 15.27 -6.99 27.64
C VAL A 90 15.35 -7.69 26.29
N LEU A 91 16.33 -8.58 26.13
CA LEU A 91 16.54 -9.30 24.87
C LEU A 91 15.46 -10.37 24.69
N ASP A 92 14.57 -10.13 23.74
CA ASP A 92 13.56 -11.04 23.24
C ASP A 92 13.82 -11.35 21.75
N GLU A 93 12.98 -12.17 21.13
CA GLU A 93 13.10 -12.49 19.70
C GLU A 93 12.96 -11.24 18.82
N GLU A 94 12.13 -10.28 19.23
CA GLU A 94 11.87 -9.02 18.51
C GLU A 94 13.15 -8.16 18.41
N TRP A 95 13.87 -8.04 19.52
CA TRP A 95 15.16 -7.34 19.55
C TRP A 95 16.22 -8.08 18.75
N LEU A 96 16.35 -9.40 18.88
CA LEU A 96 17.32 -10.18 18.11
C LEU A 96 17.10 -10.01 16.60
N GLU A 97 15.85 -10.03 16.14
CA GLU A 97 15.51 -9.77 14.75
C GLU A 97 15.86 -8.34 14.32
N ALA A 98 15.57 -7.33 15.16
CA ALA A 98 15.94 -5.94 14.89
C ALA A 98 17.46 -5.76 14.77
N PHE A 99 18.24 -6.40 15.65
CA PHE A 99 19.69 -6.39 15.60
C PHE A 99 20.23 -7.07 14.35
N ALA A 100 19.64 -8.20 13.94
CA ALA A 100 20.03 -8.90 12.71
C ALA A 100 19.71 -8.12 11.43
N LYS A 101 18.63 -7.32 11.42
CA LYS A 101 18.29 -6.39 10.33
C LYS A 101 19.16 -5.13 10.31
N GLY A 102 19.78 -4.80 11.44
CA GLY A 102 20.60 -3.61 11.63
C GLY A 102 21.99 -3.71 11.00
N LYS A 103 22.77 -2.64 11.21
CA LYS A 103 24.18 -2.59 10.83
C LYS A 103 25.03 -3.53 11.70
N LYS A 104 26.14 -4.04 11.16
CA LYS A 104 27.10 -4.90 11.88
C LYS A 104 27.51 -4.31 13.23
N GLU A 105 27.77 -3.00 13.30
CA GLU A 105 28.20 -2.30 14.51
C GLU A 105 27.17 -2.38 15.65
N ALA A 106 25.88 -2.45 15.33
CA ALA A 106 24.83 -2.59 16.33
C ALA A 106 24.91 -3.97 17.03
N MET A 107 25.12 -5.04 16.25
CA MET A 107 25.30 -6.39 16.79
C MET A 107 26.66 -6.54 17.47
N GLU A 108 27.73 -5.94 16.94
CA GLU A 108 29.03 -5.92 17.62
C GLU A 108 28.93 -5.29 19.00
N LEU A 109 28.25 -4.14 19.11
CA LEU A 109 27.99 -3.48 20.39
C LEU A 109 27.21 -4.39 21.34
N LEU A 110 26.15 -5.04 20.84
CA LEU A 110 25.36 -5.96 21.65
C LEU A 110 26.21 -7.14 22.16
N LEU A 111 27.02 -7.75 21.29
CA LEU A 111 27.88 -8.87 21.64
C LEU A 111 29.05 -8.44 22.55
N GLN A 112 29.54 -7.20 22.45
CA GLN A 112 30.57 -6.66 23.34
C GLN A 112 30.04 -6.47 24.76
N GLU A 113 28.89 -5.82 24.90
CA GLU A 113 28.33 -5.49 26.21
C GLU A 113 27.65 -6.70 26.88
N ARG A 114 26.97 -7.53 26.07
CA ARG A 114 26.10 -8.61 26.57
C ARG A 114 26.31 -9.97 25.91
N GLY A 115 27.42 -10.18 25.21
CA GLY A 115 27.69 -11.43 24.49
C GLY A 115 27.69 -12.69 25.35
N LYS A 116 27.93 -12.59 26.67
CA LYS A 116 27.82 -13.75 27.58
C LYS A 116 26.38 -14.25 27.76
N GLU A 117 25.41 -13.38 27.53
CA GLU A 117 23.97 -13.71 27.62
C GLU A 117 23.44 -14.24 26.28
N ILE A 118 24.19 -14.06 25.18
CA ILE A 118 23.74 -14.36 23.83
C ILE A 118 24.41 -15.65 23.37
N GLN A 119 23.60 -16.70 23.31
CA GLN A 119 23.98 -17.96 22.69
C GLN A 119 23.61 -17.92 21.21
N VAL A 120 24.61 -17.91 20.34
CA VAL A 120 24.39 -18.03 18.88
C VAL A 120 24.11 -19.49 18.56
N THR A 121 22.87 -19.87 18.86
CA THR A 121 22.30 -21.17 18.52
C THR A 121 21.96 -21.24 17.03
N GLN A 122 21.68 -22.44 16.53
CA GLN A 122 21.22 -22.63 15.16
C GLN A 122 19.98 -21.79 14.81
N LYS A 123 19.03 -21.64 15.74
CA LYS A 123 17.81 -20.82 15.53
C LYS A 123 18.16 -19.35 15.32
N VAL A 124 19.06 -18.81 16.15
CA VAL A 124 19.51 -17.41 16.05
C VAL A 124 20.25 -17.18 14.75
N LEU A 125 21.12 -18.11 14.36
CA LEU A 125 21.87 -18.02 13.10
C LEU A 125 20.94 -18.03 11.87
N ILE A 126 19.98 -18.97 11.80
CA ILE A 126 19.00 -19.04 10.71
C ILE A 126 18.16 -17.77 10.62
N MET A 127 17.65 -17.30 11.75
CA MET A 127 16.88 -16.05 11.83
C MET A 127 17.69 -14.87 11.28
N ALA A 128 18.94 -14.74 11.72
CA ALA A 128 19.79 -13.65 11.29
C ALA A 128 20.09 -13.72 9.79
N ILE A 129 20.41 -14.90 9.25
CA ILE A 129 20.67 -15.11 7.83
C ILE A 129 19.47 -14.70 6.97
N ARG A 130 18.25 -15.05 7.36
CA ARG A 130 17.04 -14.71 6.58
C ARG A 130 16.81 -13.21 6.41
N VAL A 131 17.19 -12.42 7.42
CA VAL A 131 16.88 -10.98 7.48
C VAL A 131 18.09 -10.06 7.29
N ALA A 132 19.31 -10.64 7.24
CA ALA A 132 20.55 -9.89 7.17
C ALA A 132 20.63 -9.01 5.92
N ARG A 133 21.04 -7.75 6.14
CA ARG A 133 21.30 -6.75 5.09
C ARG A 133 22.79 -6.54 4.83
N ASP A 134 23.63 -7.08 5.70
CA ASP A 134 25.09 -7.02 5.64
C ASP A 134 25.64 -8.44 5.87
N PRO A 135 26.31 -9.06 4.89
CA PRO A 135 26.92 -10.38 5.07
C PRO A 135 27.94 -10.42 6.22
N GLN A 136 28.63 -9.31 6.52
CA GLN A 136 29.61 -9.28 7.61
C GLN A 136 28.95 -9.45 8.99
N MET A 137 27.65 -9.14 9.11
CA MET A 137 26.84 -9.48 10.29
C MET A 137 26.78 -11.00 10.49
N VAL A 138 26.48 -11.74 9.42
CA VAL A 138 26.40 -13.20 9.45
C VAL A 138 27.76 -13.79 9.77
N ARG A 139 28.84 -13.26 9.18
CA ARG A 139 30.22 -13.67 9.49
C ARG A 139 30.55 -13.52 10.98
N LEU A 140 30.22 -12.38 11.57
CA LEU A 140 30.43 -12.12 12.99
C LEU A 140 29.71 -13.16 13.88
N LEU A 141 28.48 -13.52 13.53
CA LEU A 141 27.71 -14.53 14.25
C LEU A 141 28.27 -15.94 14.05
N LEU A 142 28.73 -16.27 12.84
CA LEU A 142 29.39 -17.55 12.54
C LEU A 142 30.68 -17.72 13.37
N ASP A 143 31.50 -16.69 13.50
CA ASP A 143 32.74 -16.71 14.31
C ASP A 143 32.45 -16.89 15.82
N ARG A 144 31.24 -16.56 16.25
CA ARG A 144 30.78 -16.60 17.65
C ARG A 144 29.81 -17.76 17.93
N ARG A 145 29.59 -18.64 16.96
CA ARG A 145 28.65 -19.76 17.08
C ARG A 145 29.07 -20.75 18.16
N GLU A 146 28.09 -21.39 18.77
CA GLU A 146 28.37 -22.43 19.76
C GLU A 146 29.04 -23.66 19.10
N PRO A 147 29.94 -24.37 19.81
CA PRO A 147 30.48 -25.64 19.34
C PRO A 147 29.35 -26.61 18.99
N GLY A 148 29.34 -27.09 17.74
CA GLY A 148 28.28 -27.96 17.20
C GLY A 148 27.22 -27.26 16.34
N THR A 149 27.24 -25.92 16.27
CA THR A 149 26.43 -25.18 15.29
C THR A 149 27.08 -25.28 13.91
N ASN A 150 26.67 -26.29 13.15
CA ASN A 150 27.18 -26.56 11.81
C ASN A 150 26.35 -25.83 10.74
N ILE A 151 26.97 -25.53 9.60
CA ILE A 151 26.27 -25.03 8.42
C ILE A 151 25.57 -26.23 7.77
N ASP A 152 24.31 -26.46 8.12
CA ASP A 152 23.51 -27.55 7.59
C ASP A 152 22.56 -27.08 6.47
N ARG A 153 21.65 -27.97 6.05
CA ARG A 153 20.62 -27.67 5.04
C ARG A 153 19.75 -26.48 5.40
N LYS A 154 19.31 -26.35 6.67
CA LYS A 154 18.41 -25.28 7.09
C LYS A 154 19.09 -23.92 7.03
N VAL A 155 20.39 -23.88 7.32
CA VAL A 155 21.22 -22.68 7.17
C VAL A 155 21.33 -22.24 5.70
N LEU A 156 21.47 -23.20 4.77
CA LEU A 156 21.49 -22.87 3.33
C LEU A 156 20.13 -22.38 2.82
N LEU A 157 19.03 -23.02 3.24
CA LEU A 157 17.68 -22.56 2.89
C LEU A 157 17.43 -21.12 3.35
N ALA A 158 17.87 -20.79 4.58
CA ALA A 158 17.79 -19.43 5.09
C ALA A 158 18.52 -18.41 4.19
N ALA A 159 19.68 -18.79 3.64
CA ALA A 159 20.43 -17.94 2.72
C ALA A 159 19.74 -17.82 1.36
N ALA A 160 19.17 -18.93 0.85
CA ALA A 160 18.40 -18.96 -0.39
C ALA A 160 17.14 -18.07 -0.31
N GLU A 161 16.50 -17.99 0.85
CA GLU A 161 15.33 -17.12 1.11
C GLU A 161 15.70 -15.63 1.27
N ASN A 162 16.97 -15.26 1.42
CA ASN A 162 17.37 -13.87 1.61
C ASN A 162 17.43 -13.13 0.27
N GLU A 163 16.43 -12.27 0.02
CA GLU A 163 16.29 -11.48 -1.22
C GLU A 163 17.22 -10.25 -1.29
N LEU A 164 17.90 -9.88 -0.21
CA LEU A 164 18.74 -8.67 -0.15
C LEU A 164 20.22 -8.98 -0.42
N LYS A 165 20.73 -10.02 0.24
CA LYS A 165 22.16 -10.40 0.28
C LYS A 165 22.38 -11.91 0.27
N GLY A 166 21.37 -12.70 -0.10
CA GLY A 166 21.44 -14.16 -0.12
C GLY A 166 22.60 -14.72 -0.94
N SER A 167 22.95 -14.12 -2.07
CA SER A 167 24.07 -14.57 -2.91
C SER A 167 25.43 -14.46 -2.21
N GLU A 168 25.75 -13.31 -1.63
CA GLU A 168 26.98 -13.07 -0.87
C GLU A 168 27.04 -13.94 0.40
N ILE A 169 25.90 -14.12 1.08
CA ILE A 169 25.80 -14.97 2.27
C ILE A 169 25.97 -16.44 1.90
N MET A 170 25.32 -16.92 0.82
CA MET A 170 25.47 -18.28 0.30
C MET A 170 26.93 -18.55 -0.08
N ASP A 171 27.58 -17.61 -0.77
CA ASP A 171 28.99 -17.72 -1.15
C ASP A 171 29.90 -17.88 0.09
N MET A 172 29.69 -17.06 1.11
CA MET A 172 30.39 -17.16 2.39
C MET A 172 30.16 -18.50 3.09
N LEU A 173 28.90 -18.93 3.24
CA LEU A 173 28.55 -20.17 3.94
C LEU A 173 29.15 -21.41 3.25
N LEU A 174 29.24 -21.37 1.92
CA LEU A 174 29.86 -22.42 1.12
C LEU A 174 31.40 -22.38 1.19
N SER A 175 32.02 -21.21 1.39
CA SER A 175 33.48 -21.06 1.57
C SER A 175 33.98 -21.49 2.94
N GLU A 176 33.15 -21.40 3.98
CA GLU A 176 33.47 -21.82 5.35
C GLU A 176 33.47 -23.35 5.52
N ARG A 177 33.35 -24.14 4.43
CA ARG A 177 33.18 -25.60 4.48
C ARG A 177 34.44 -26.38 4.09
N GLU A 178 34.72 -27.42 4.87
CA GLU A 178 35.69 -28.49 4.59
C GLU A 178 35.05 -29.78 4.02
N GLN A 179 33.71 -29.89 3.99
CA GLN A 179 32.96 -31.09 3.52
C GLN A 179 31.83 -30.74 2.54
N ASP A 180 31.65 -31.59 1.51
CA ASP A 180 30.62 -31.50 0.47
C ASP A 180 29.22 -31.81 1.02
N ILE A 181 28.46 -30.78 1.39
CA ILE A 181 27.02 -30.92 1.64
C ILE A 181 26.31 -30.82 0.29
N ALA A 182 25.52 -31.86 -0.02
CA ALA A 182 24.70 -31.90 -1.21
C ALA A 182 23.69 -30.74 -1.21
N ILE A 183 23.68 -29.97 -2.31
CA ILE A 183 22.58 -29.07 -2.63
C ILE A 183 21.44 -29.93 -3.17
N ASP A 184 20.29 -29.86 -2.51
CA ASP A 184 19.12 -30.62 -2.91
C ASP A 184 18.10 -29.77 -3.67
N ASP A 185 17.08 -30.44 -4.20
CA ASP A 185 16.04 -29.84 -5.03
C ASP A 185 15.28 -28.72 -4.31
N GLU A 186 15.08 -28.80 -2.99
CA GLU A 186 14.38 -27.74 -2.23
C GLU A 186 15.20 -26.45 -2.17
N ILE A 187 16.52 -26.55 -1.97
CA ILE A 187 17.39 -25.36 -1.99
C ILE A 187 17.34 -24.70 -3.36
N ILE A 188 17.46 -25.48 -4.45
CA ILE A 188 17.40 -24.94 -5.81
C ILE A 188 16.02 -24.33 -6.11
N GLN A 189 14.95 -24.98 -5.66
CA GLN A 189 13.59 -24.50 -5.82
C GLN A 189 13.39 -23.13 -5.14
N VAL A 190 13.92 -22.94 -3.93
CA VAL A 190 13.89 -21.64 -3.22
C VAL A 190 14.75 -20.60 -3.93
N ILE A 191 15.95 -20.98 -4.42
CA ILE A 191 16.80 -20.10 -5.22
C ILE A 191 16.07 -19.63 -6.48
N ALA A 192 15.37 -20.51 -7.19
CA ALA A 192 14.59 -20.18 -8.38
C ALA A 192 13.34 -19.32 -8.10
N GLN A 193 12.87 -19.26 -6.85
CA GLN A 193 11.80 -18.33 -6.43
C GLN A 193 12.34 -16.93 -6.10
N ASN A 194 13.61 -16.83 -5.70
CA ASN A 194 14.25 -15.59 -5.29
C ASN A 194 14.67 -14.76 -6.52
N SER A 195 13.76 -13.91 -7.02
CA SER A 195 13.97 -13.10 -8.23
C SER A 195 15.11 -12.07 -8.11
N GLU A 196 15.52 -11.72 -6.89
CA GLU A 196 16.52 -10.68 -6.64
C GLU A 196 17.95 -11.22 -6.58
N GLN A 197 18.16 -12.39 -5.94
CA GLN A 197 19.50 -12.95 -5.70
C GLN A 197 19.70 -14.36 -6.29
N GLY A 198 18.62 -15.00 -6.77
CA GLY A 198 18.62 -16.38 -7.25
C GLY A 198 19.59 -16.66 -8.39
N LEU A 199 19.63 -15.76 -9.38
CA LEU A 199 20.52 -15.90 -10.55
C LEU A 199 22.00 -15.95 -10.13
N GLU A 200 22.43 -15.03 -9.28
CA GLU A 200 23.81 -14.98 -8.81
C GLU A 200 24.14 -16.19 -7.91
N MET A 201 23.17 -16.68 -7.13
CA MET A 201 23.34 -17.94 -6.39
C MET A 201 23.57 -19.13 -7.33
N ILE A 202 22.77 -19.29 -8.40
CA ILE A 202 23.00 -20.37 -9.38
C ILE A 202 24.38 -20.24 -10.03
N LYS A 203 24.82 -19.03 -10.39
CA LYS A 203 26.19 -18.82 -10.91
C LYS A 203 27.26 -19.30 -9.92
N THR A 204 27.12 -18.92 -8.64
CA THR A 204 28.04 -19.36 -7.59
C THR A 204 28.08 -20.88 -7.44
N LEU A 205 26.92 -21.54 -7.44
CA LEU A 205 26.82 -23.00 -7.35
C LEU A 205 27.50 -23.70 -8.54
N LEU A 206 27.25 -23.21 -9.77
CA LEU A 206 27.84 -23.76 -10.99
C LEU A 206 29.37 -23.55 -11.05
N CYS A 207 29.86 -22.35 -10.69
CA CYS A 207 31.29 -22.05 -10.67
C CYS A 207 32.09 -22.95 -9.71
N ARG A 208 31.46 -23.36 -8.60
CA ARG A 208 32.11 -24.19 -7.56
C ARG A 208 32.09 -25.69 -7.86
N GLN A 209 31.63 -26.10 -9.05
CA GLN A 209 31.56 -27.51 -9.47
C GLN A 209 30.91 -28.44 -8.44
N GLN A 210 29.96 -27.93 -7.65
CA GLN A 210 29.08 -28.80 -6.88
C GLN A 210 28.25 -29.58 -7.90
N ALA A 211 28.69 -30.80 -8.23
CA ALA A 211 28.25 -31.54 -9.40
C ALA A 211 26.71 -31.55 -9.55
N GLY A 212 26.23 -30.99 -10.66
CA GLY A 212 24.90 -31.14 -11.25
C GLY A 212 23.76 -31.32 -10.26
N PHE A 213 23.25 -30.22 -9.68
CA PHE A 213 21.91 -30.29 -9.09
C PHE A 213 20.91 -30.64 -10.19
N VAL A 214 19.90 -31.45 -9.84
CA VAL A 214 18.90 -31.90 -10.80
C VAL A 214 17.96 -30.75 -11.11
N VAL A 215 17.84 -30.38 -12.38
CA VAL A 215 16.83 -29.42 -12.83
C VAL A 215 15.55 -30.19 -13.09
N THR A 216 14.64 -30.16 -12.12
CA THR A 216 13.29 -30.70 -12.30
C THR A 216 12.42 -29.75 -13.12
N GLU A 217 11.32 -30.25 -13.69
CA GLU A 217 10.32 -29.42 -14.37
C GLU A 217 9.82 -28.28 -13.46
N GLN A 218 9.59 -28.57 -12.18
CA GLN A 218 9.12 -27.59 -11.20
C GLN A 218 10.11 -26.44 -11.01
N ILE A 219 11.40 -26.75 -10.90
CA ILE A 219 12.48 -25.75 -10.82
C ILE A 219 12.49 -24.91 -12.09
N PHE A 220 12.38 -25.55 -13.25
CA PHE A 220 12.39 -24.87 -14.54
C PHE A 220 11.18 -23.94 -14.72
N CYS A 221 9.97 -24.38 -14.39
CA CYS A 221 8.75 -23.58 -14.38
C CYS A 221 8.86 -22.38 -13.42
N THR A 222 9.40 -22.61 -12.23
CA THR A 222 9.63 -21.56 -11.24
C THR A 222 10.61 -20.51 -11.78
N ALA A 223 11.75 -20.95 -12.33
CA ALA A 223 12.71 -20.07 -12.94
C ALA A 223 12.10 -19.26 -14.10
N ALA A 224 11.31 -19.93 -14.96
CA ALA A 224 10.62 -19.30 -16.08
C ALA A 224 9.60 -18.24 -15.65
N ARG A 225 9.05 -18.36 -14.44
CA ARG A 225 8.11 -17.39 -13.87
C ARG A 225 8.79 -16.16 -13.25
N HIS A 226 9.96 -16.35 -12.65
CA HIS A 226 10.59 -15.34 -11.78
C HIS A 226 11.87 -14.69 -12.35
N HIS A 227 12.51 -15.29 -13.35
CA HIS A 227 13.82 -14.87 -13.85
C HIS A 227 13.82 -14.55 -15.36
N GLY A 228 14.95 -14.01 -15.85
CA GLY A 228 15.19 -13.75 -17.27
C GLY A 228 15.88 -14.90 -18.00
N GLN A 229 16.20 -14.66 -19.28
CA GLN A 229 16.77 -15.66 -20.19
C GLN A 229 18.06 -16.30 -19.65
N GLU A 230 18.95 -15.52 -19.04
CA GLU A 230 20.24 -16.02 -18.51
C GLU A 230 20.06 -17.15 -17.48
N MET A 231 19.06 -17.07 -16.61
CA MET A 231 18.76 -18.14 -15.66
C MET A 231 18.37 -19.43 -16.37
N LEU A 232 17.49 -19.34 -17.38
CA LEU A 232 17.04 -20.52 -18.11
C LEU A 232 18.18 -21.13 -18.93
N GLU A 233 19.04 -20.31 -19.53
CA GLU A 233 20.25 -20.79 -20.22
C GLU A 233 21.18 -21.56 -19.28
N LEU A 234 21.44 -21.05 -18.07
CA LEU A 234 22.25 -21.74 -17.07
C LEU A 234 21.63 -23.08 -16.66
N LEU A 235 20.31 -23.13 -16.46
CA LEU A 235 19.60 -24.37 -16.12
C LEU A 235 19.60 -25.39 -17.27
N VAL A 236 19.40 -24.94 -18.51
CA VAL A 236 19.49 -25.80 -19.71
C VAL A 236 20.88 -26.38 -19.88
N ASN A 237 21.91 -25.54 -19.75
CA ASN A 237 23.31 -25.97 -19.87
C ASN A 237 23.71 -26.94 -18.75
N ASN A 238 23.18 -26.76 -17.54
CA ASN A 238 23.42 -27.68 -16.42
C ASN A 238 22.70 -29.03 -16.60
N ALA A 239 21.52 -29.05 -17.24
CA ALA A 239 20.78 -30.28 -17.50
C ALA A 239 21.49 -31.20 -18.54
N GLY A 240 22.34 -30.66 -19.40
CA GLY A 240 23.17 -31.44 -20.34
C GLY A 240 22.32 -32.23 -21.36
N ASP A 241 22.63 -33.52 -21.53
CA ASP A 241 21.93 -34.45 -22.46
C ASP A 241 20.54 -34.87 -21.97
N PHE A 242 20.14 -34.51 -20.73
CA PHE A 242 18.78 -34.76 -20.26
C PHE A 242 17.82 -33.80 -20.95
N ASP A 243 16.90 -34.35 -21.74
CA ASP A 243 15.86 -33.57 -22.39
C ASP A 243 14.94 -32.96 -21.33
N LEU A 244 15.14 -31.69 -21.00
CA LEU A 244 14.31 -30.96 -20.04
C LEU A 244 12.85 -31.05 -20.50
N PRO A 245 11.90 -31.49 -19.67
CA PRO A 245 10.50 -31.56 -20.09
C PRO A 245 9.93 -30.13 -20.22
N ILE A 246 10.07 -29.50 -21.38
CA ILE A 246 9.36 -28.25 -21.71
C ILE A 246 7.93 -28.64 -22.03
N THR A 247 7.03 -28.41 -21.07
CA THR A 247 5.61 -28.72 -21.17
C THR A 247 4.77 -27.45 -21.35
N GLU A 248 3.46 -27.64 -21.49
CA GLU A 248 2.52 -26.52 -21.49
C GLU A 248 2.56 -25.74 -20.15
N GLU A 249 2.94 -26.38 -19.03
CA GLU A 249 3.10 -25.72 -17.73
C GLU A 249 4.28 -24.74 -17.72
N THR A 250 5.38 -25.09 -18.39
CA THR A 250 6.51 -24.18 -18.60
C THR A 250 6.07 -22.93 -19.35
N LEU A 251 5.28 -23.10 -20.41
CA LEU A 251 4.76 -21.98 -21.19
C LEU A 251 3.77 -21.11 -20.40
N HIS A 252 2.92 -21.71 -19.55
CA HIS A 252 2.06 -20.96 -18.63
C HIS A 252 2.87 -20.15 -17.61
N SER A 253 4.00 -20.69 -17.15
CA SER A 253 4.90 -19.99 -16.23
C SER A 253 5.55 -18.78 -16.90
N ILE A 254 5.98 -18.93 -18.17
CA ILE A 254 6.48 -17.83 -19.01
C ILE A 254 5.42 -16.76 -19.21
N ALA A 255 4.17 -17.15 -19.50
CA ALA A 255 3.07 -16.20 -19.68
C ALA A 255 2.79 -15.36 -18.42
N LYS A 256 3.12 -15.88 -17.23
CA LYS A 256 3.00 -15.17 -15.95
C LYS A 256 4.24 -14.33 -15.60
N ASN A 257 5.30 -14.37 -16.43
CA ASN A 257 6.51 -13.59 -16.23
C ASN A 257 6.40 -12.24 -16.96
N TYR A 258 6.02 -11.23 -16.20
CA TYR A 258 5.72 -9.90 -16.74
C TYR A 258 6.94 -9.10 -17.20
N ARG A 259 8.15 -9.51 -16.80
CA ARG A 259 9.39 -8.79 -17.15
C ARG A 259 10.06 -9.36 -18.40
N HIS A 260 9.99 -10.68 -18.58
CA HIS A 260 10.82 -11.39 -19.57
C HIS A 260 10.05 -12.41 -20.44
N GLY A 261 8.73 -12.55 -20.28
CA GLY A 261 7.95 -13.63 -20.91
C GLY A 261 8.18 -13.79 -22.42
N ARG A 262 8.20 -12.69 -23.18
CA ARG A 262 8.47 -12.72 -24.62
C ARG A 262 9.86 -13.28 -24.96
N ALA A 263 10.91 -12.74 -24.33
CA ALA A 263 12.28 -13.17 -24.58
C ALA A 263 12.49 -14.65 -24.20
N LEU A 264 11.84 -15.11 -23.13
CA LEU A 264 11.86 -16.51 -22.73
C LEU A 264 11.18 -17.42 -23.77
N LEU A 265 10.02 -17.02 -24.31
CA LEU A 265 9.36 -17.81 -25.35
C LEU A 265 10.20 -17.83 -26.64
N GLU A 266 10.81 -16.70 -27.03
CA GLU A 266 11.74 -16.64 -28.17
C GLU A 266 12.94 -17.57 -27.98
N PHE A 267 13.53 -17.60 -26.79
CA PHE A 267 14.60 -18.52 -26.43
C PHE A 267 14.16 -19.99 -26.55
N LEU A 268 13.02 -20.36 -25.98
CA LEU A 268 12.50 -21.74 -26.09
C LEU A 268 12.13 -22.11 -27.53
N PHE A 269 11.64 -21.15 -28.32
CA PHE A 269 11.37 -21.35 -29.74
C PHE A 269 12.67 -21.58 -30.53
N ASN A 270 13.76 -20.90 -30.20
CA ASN A 270 15.05 -21.18 -30.82
C ASN A 270 15.61 -22.56 -30.46
N LEU A 271 15.29 -23.08 -29.26
CA LEU A 271 15.68 -24.42 -28.83
C LEU A 271 14.85 -25.54 -29.47
N ARG A 272 13.52 -25.36 -29.59
CA ARG A 272 12.58 -26.44 -29.95
C ARG A 272 11.71 -26.17 -31.18
N GLY A 273 11.71 -24.95 -31.71
CA GLY A 273 10.87 -24.54 -32.84
C GLY A 273 9.39 -24.84 -32.60
N HIS A 274 8.72 -25.39 -33.61
CA HIS A 274 7.30 -25.75 -33.55
C HIS A 274 6.99 -27.02 -32.73
N SER A 275 8.00 -27.68 -32.15
CA SER A 275 7.74 -28.81 -31.22
C SER A 275 7.29 -28.36 -29.83
N LEU A 276 7.29 -27.05 -29.55
CA LEU A 276 6.74 -26.52 -28.31
C LEU A 276 5.23 -26.83 -28.18
N PRO A 277 4.75 -27.22 -26.98
CA PRO A 277 3.36 -27.58 -26.75
C PRO A 277 2.46 -26.34 -26.62
N VAL A 278 2.36 -25.57 -27.70
CA VAL A 278 1.48 -24.39 -27.78
C VAL A 278 0.06 -24.84 -28.12
N SER A 279 -0.88 -24.50 -27.24
CA SER A 279 -2.30 -24.82 -27.38
C SER A 279 -3.15 -23.55 -27.46
N GLU A 280 -4.39 -23.66 -27.94
CA GLU A 280 -5.36 -22.56 -27.84
C GLU A 280 -5.63 -22.18 -26.38
N LYS A 281 -5.70 -23.16 -25.47
CA LYS A 281 -5.93 -22.94 -24.04
C LYS A 281 -4.81 -22.09 -23.41
N LEU A 282 -3.56 -22.35 -23.79
CA LEU A 282 -2.42 -21.52 -23.40
C LEU A 282 -2.60 -20.09 -23.91
N LEU A 283 -2.96 -19.93 -25.18
CA LEU A 283 -3.12 -18.60 -25.79
C LEU A 283 -4.25 -17.79 -25.16
N VAL A 284 -5.38 -18.43 -24.82
CA VAL A 284 -6.46 -17.80 -24.02
C VAL A 284 -5.91 -17.35 -22.67
N SER A 285 -5.15 -18.21 -21.98
CA SER A 285 -4.58 -17.88 -20.67
C SER A 285 -3.56 -16.74 -20.74
N VAL A 286 -2.83 -16.61 -21.86
CA VAL A 286 -1.96 -15.46 -22.13
C VAL A 286 -2.81 -14.22 -22.36
N ALA A 287 -3.83 -14.30 -23.22
CA ALA A 287 -4.69 -13.16 -23.56
C ALA A 287 -5.48 -12.63 -22.35
N ASP A 288 -5.88 -13.50 -21.43
CA ASP A 288 -6.53 -13.13 -20.16
C ASP A 288 -5.57 -12.50 -19.13
N GLY A 289 -4.27 -12.54 -19.38
CA GLY A 289 -3.23 -11.97 -18.52
C GLY A 289 -3.15 -10.43 -18.57
N ASP A 290 -2.13 -9.89 -17.90
CA ASP A 290 -1.92 -8.44 -17.84
C ASP A 290 -1.59 -7.84 -19.24
N PRO A 291 -2.25 -6.73 -19.66
CA PRO A 291 -2.06 -6.10 -20.97
C PRO A 291 -0.61 -5.79 -21.34
N GLY A 292 0.25 -5.46 -20.38
CA GLY A 292 1.62 -5.03 -20.65
C GLY A 292 2.50 -6.16 -21.21
N THR A 293 2.31 -7.39 -20.72
CA THR A 293 3.15 -8.54 -21.08
C THR A 293 2.51 -9.40 -22.14
N ALA A 294 1.18 -9.59 -22.04
CA ALA A 294 0.45 -10.49 -22.91
C ALA A 294 0.33 -9.97 -24.34
N LYS A 295 0.42 -8.63 -24.56
CA LYS A 295 0.33 -8.02 -25.89
C LYS A 295 1.33 -8.64 -26.87
N ASP A 296 2.62 -8.54 -26.56
CA ASP A 296 3.68 -9.02 -27.45
C ASP A 296 3.71 -10.55 -27.54
N LEU A 297 3.35 -11.23 -26.45
CA LEU A 297 3.38 -12.68 -26.38
C LEU A 297 2.26 -13.30 -27.23
N CYS A 298 1.04 -12.76 -27.15
CA CYS A 298 -0.09 -13.19 -27.97
C CYS A 298 0.19 -13.01 -29.46
N THR A 299 0.71 -11.84 -29.87
CA THR A 299 1.05 -11.59 -31.28
C THR A 299 2.15 -12.53 -31.75
N TYR A 300 3.20 -12.72 -30.96
CA TYR A 300 4.29 -13.63 -31.29
C TYR A 300 3.80 -15.08 -31.48
N ILE A 301 2.93 -15.56 -30.58
CA ILE A 301 2.35 -16.90 -30.69
C ILE A 301 1.47 -17.00 -31.94
N LEU A 302 0.60 -16.02 -32.18
CA LEU A 302 -0.29 -16.04 -33.34
C LEU A 302 0.52 -16.09 -34.65
N GLU A 303 1.55 -15.27 -34.80
CA GLU A 303 2.39 -15.24 -36.01
C GLU A 303 3.13 -16.56 -36.28
N ARG A 304 3.57 -17.26 -35.23
CA ARG A 304 4.36 -18.49 -35.34
C ARG A 304 3.52 -19.77 -35.37
N TRP A 305 2.29 -19.73 -34.86
CA TRP A 305 1.36 -20.86 -34.90
C TRP A 305 0.05 -20.42 -35.59
N PRO A 306 0.04 -20.30 -36.93
CA PRO A 306 -1.12 -19.84 -37.69
C PRO A 306 -2.33 -20.79 -37.60
N ASP A 307 -2.09 -22.07 -37.34
CA ASP A 307 -3.12 -23.13 -37.30
C ASP A 307 -3.92 -23.17 -35.99
N ILE A 308 -3.59 -22.34 -35.00
CA ILE A 308 -4.35 -22.28 -33.74
C ILE A 308 -5.79 -21.82 -34.03
N PRO A 309 -6.81 -22.56 -33.55
CA PRO A 309 -8.20 -22.23 -33.80
C PRO A 309 -8.60 -20.91 -33.11
N VAL A 310 -9.30 -20.05 -33.85
CA VAL A 310 -9.84 -18.79 -33.33
C VAL A 310 -11.22 -19.04 -32.70
N THR A 311 -11.22 -19.38 -31.41
CA THR A 311 -12.44 -19.63 -30.64
C THR A 311 -13.08 -18.34 -30.12
N ASP A 312 -14.35 -18.42 -29.71
CA ASP A 312 -15.04 -17.30 -29.06
C ASP A 312 -14.36 -16.87 -27.75
N ARG A 313 -13.80 -17.83 -27.00
CA ARG A 313 -13.06 -17.56 -25.76
C ARG A 313 -11.78 -16.77 -26.03
N LEU A 314 -11.07 -17.12 -27.10
CA LEU A 314 -9.86 -16.41 -27.51
C LEU A 314 -10.18 -14.98 -27.97
N LEU A 315 -11.26 -14.78 -28.72
CA LEU A 315 -11.73 -13.44 -29.12
C LEU A 315 -12.12 -12.60 -27.90
N GLU A 316 -12.87 -13.17 -26.96
CA GLU A 316 -13.24 -12.51 -25.70
C GLU A 316 -12.00 -12.09 -24.90
N ALA A 317 -11.06 -13.01 -24.67
CA ALA A 317 -9.82 -12.75 -23.93
C ALA A 317 -8.95 -11.68 -24.63
N ALA A 318 -8.88 -11.71 -25.96
CA ALA A 318 -8.06 -10.78 -26.75
C ALA A 318 -8.62 -9.36 -26.88
N CYS A 319 -9.80 -9.06 -26.33
CA CYS A 319 -10.43 -7.73 -26.42
C CYS A 319 -9.64 -6.59 -25.75
N ILE A 320 -8.55 -6.91 -25.05
CA ILE A 320 -7.62 -5.94 -24.45
C ILE A 320 -6.25 -5.89 -25.17
N HIS A 321 -6.10 -6.63 -26.28
CA HIS A 321 -4.87 -6.77 -27.04
C HIS A 321 -5.08 -6.39 -28.51
N THR A 322 -4.96 -5.11 -28.83
CA THR A 322 -5.30 -4.57 -30.17
C THR A 322 -4.63 -5.32 -31.32
N ASP A 323 -3.32 -5.56 -31.24
CA ASP A 323 -2.57 -6.18 -32.32
C ASP A 323 -2.93 -7.66 -32.50
N ALA A 324 -3.12 -8.39 -31.37
CA ALA A 324 -3.58 -9.77 -31.41
C ALA A 324 -5.01 -9.86 -31.96
N MET A 325 -5.91 -8.97 -31.53
CA MET A 325 -7.27 -8.91 -32.05
C MET A 325 -7.30 -8.65 -33.56
N SER A 326 -6.44 -7.78 -34.09
CA SER A 326 -6.34 -7.59 -35.54
C SER A 326 -6.03 -8.89 -36.27
N LEU A 327 -5.01 -9.62 -35.80
CA LEU A 327 -4.61 -10.92 -36.38
C LEU A 327 -5.72 -11.97 -36.28
N LEU A 328 -6.49 -11.97 -35.19
CA LEU A 328 -7.61 -12.89 -35.01
C LEU A 328 -8.77 -12.58 -35.95
N LEU A 329 -9.12 -11.29 -36.11
CA LEU A 329 -10.19 -10.85 -37.01
C LEU A 329 -9.84 -11.06 -38.48
N ASP A 330 -8.55 -11.05 -38.84
CA ASP A 330 -8.08 -11.40 -40.18
C ASP A 330 -8.27 -12.90 -40.48
N ARG A 331 -8.26 -13.75 -39.45
CA ARG A 331 -8.48 -15.20 -39.58
C ARG A 331 -9.95 -15.59 -39.52
N ARG A 332 -10.74 -14.90 -38.70
CA ARG A 332 -12.17 -15.15 -38.50
C ARG A 332 -12.92 -13.84 -38.26
N SER A 333 -13.85 -13.53 -39.16
CA SER A 333 -14.75 -12.36 -39.04
C SER A 333 -16.22 -12.74 -38.94
N ASP A 334 -16.55 -14.03 -39.08
CA ASP A 334 -17.91 -14.56 -39.02
C ASP A 334 -18.25 -15.15 -37.64
N GLY A 335 -19.51 -14.96 -37.23
CA GLY A 335 -20.08 -15.52 -36.01
C GLY A 335 -19.41 -15.03 -34.72
N LEU A 336 -18.96 -13.78 -34.67
CA LEU A 336 -18.23 -13.23 -33.51
C LEU A 336 -19.10 -13.18 -32.24
N PRO A 337 -18.54 -13.45 -31.04
CA PRO A 337 -19.25 -13.34 -29.77
C PRO A 337 -19.35 -11.88 -29.31
N ILE A 338 -19.96 -11.02 -30.14
CA ILE A 338 -19.98 -9.55 -29.98
C ILE A 338 -20.40 -9.15 -28.56
N GLU A 339 -21.49 -9.73 -28.04
CA GLU A 339 -22.00 -9.39 -26.71
C GLU A 339 -20.92 -9.53 -25.62
N ARG A 340 -20.21 -10.65 -25.59
CA ARG A 340 -19.14 -10.90 -24.61
C ARG A 340 -17.93 -9.99 -24.83
N MET A 341 -17.58 -9.75 -26.09
CA MET A 341 -16.50 -8.84 -26.46
C MET A 341 -16.77 -7.42 -25.96
N ILE A 342 -17.98 -6.89 -26.16
CA ILE A 342 -18.36 -5.54 -25.71
C ILE A 342 -18.33 -5.43 -24.19
N HIS A 343 -18.84 -6.43 -23.45
CA HIS A 343 -18.75 -6.43 -21.98
C HIS A 343 -17.28 -6.39 -21.50
N ARG A 344 -16.40 -7.16 -22.15
CA ARG A 344 -14.95 -7.14 -21.83
C ARG A 344 -14.31 -5.79 -22.17
N ILE A 345 -14.69 -5.18 -23.30
CA ILE A 345 -14.23 -3.85 -23.72
C ILE A 345 -14.66 -2.79 -22.69
N ALA A 346 -15.92 -2.81 -22.25
CA ALA A 346 -16.48 -1.87 -21.29
C ALA A 346 -15.74 -1.89 -19.94
N GLN A 347 -15.28 -3.08 -19.50
CA GLN A 347 -14.50 -3.24 -18.27
C GLN A 347 -13.02 -2.85 -18.40
N SER A 348 -12.50 -2.77 -19.63
CA SER A 348 -11.12 -2.36 -19.87
C SER A 348 -10.99 -0.83 -19.73
N ARG A 349 -9.79 -0.32 -19.42
CA ARG A 349 -9.57 1.13 -19.39
C ARG A 349 -9.39 1.71 -20.80
N PHE A 350 -8.19 1.55 -21.37
CA PHE A 350 -7.81 2.19 -22.64
C PHE A 350 -7.87 1.22 -23.84
N TYR A 351 -7.38 -0.01 -23.68
CA TYR A 351 -7.17 -0.92 -24.81
C TYR A 351 -8.46 -1.40 -25.49
N GLY A 352 -9.54 -1.61 -24.75
CA GLY A 352 -10.81 -2.02 -25.35
C GLY A 352 -11.41 -0.96 -26.27
N ALA A 353 -11.12 0.32 -26.06
CA ALA A 353 -11.56 1.38 -26.97
C ALA A 353 -10.94 1.21 -28.37
N MET A 354 -9.66 0.79 -28.44
CA MET A 354 -9.00 0.50 -29.71
C MET A 354 -9.60 -0.71 -30.42
N VAL A 355 -9.98 -1.74 -29.67
CA VAL A 355 -10.68 -2.91 -30.24
C VAL A 355 -12.08 -2.52 -30.72
N LEU A 356 -12.83 -1.72 -29.95
CA LEU A 356 -14.13 -1.20 -30.38
C LEU A 356 -14.00 -0.40 -31.69
N SER A 357 -13.00 0.49 -31.76
CA SER A 357 -12.65 1.23 -32.97
C SER A 357 -12.47 0.29 -34.16
N MET A 358 -11.72 -0.80 -33.98
CA MET A 358 -11.47 -1.78 -35.03
C MET A 358 -12.74 -2.53 -35.47
N LEU A 359 -13.62 -2.89 -34.54
CA LEU A 359 -14.89 -3.55 -34.85
C LEU A 359 -15.82 -2.64 -35.67
N LEU A 360 -15.87 -1.34 -35.32
CA LEU A 360 -16.63 -0.34 -36.07
C LEU A 360 -16.03 -0.09 -37.45
N ASP A 361 -14.70 0.05 -37.55
CA ASP A 361 -13.99 0.29 -38.83
C ASP A 361 -14.15 -0.88 -39.81
N ARG A 362 -14.24 -2.12 -39.30
CA ARG A 362 -14.50 -3.34 -40.08
C ARG A 362 -15.99 -3.60 -40.34
N GLN A 363 -16.90 -2.73 -39.90
CA GLN A 363 -18.35 -2.89 -40.02
C GLN A 363 -18.87 -4.20 -39.40
N LEU A 364 -18.24 -4.66 -38.31
CA LEU A 364 -18.60 -5.88 -37.58
C LEU A 364 -19.61 -5.62 -36.45
N LEU A 365 -19.90 -4.34 -36.18
CA LEU A 365 -20.72 -3.87 -35.09
C LEU A 365 -21.48 -2.61 -35.52
N GLU A 366 -22.76 -2.55 -35.21
CA GLU A 366 -23.58 -1.34 -35.37
C GLU A 366 -23.69 -0.60 -34.04
N VAL A 367 -23.79 0.73 -34.10
CA VAL A 367 -23.99 1.56 -32.90
C VAL A 367 -25.47 1.69 -32.61
N ASP A 368 -25.95 0.93 -31.62
CA ASP A 368 -27.30 0.97 -31.09
C ASP A 368 -27.34 1.42 -29.63
N GLU A 369 -28.55 1.48 -29.05
CA GLU A 369 -28.76 1.86 -27.64
C GLU A 369 -28.02 0.93 -26.68
N TRP A 370 -28.08 -0.39 -26.92
CA TRP A 370 -27.45 -1.39 -26.07
C TRP A 370 -25.93 -1.23 -26.02
N LEU A 371 -25.28 -1.03 -27.17
CA LEU A 371 -23.83 -0.81 -27.23
C LEU A 371 -23.44 0.43 -26.43
N VAL A 372 -24.11 1.56 -26.69
CA VAL A 372 -23.80 2.83 -26.04
C VAL A 372 -24.00 2.73 -24.54
N GLU A 373 -25.10 2.15 -24.07
CA GLU A 373 -25.35 1.93 -22.65
C GLU A 373 -24.26 1.07 -22.00
N THR A 374 -23.87 -0.02 -22.66
CA THR A 374 -22.87 -0.96 -22.13
C THR A 374 -21.49 -0.34 -21.99
N VAL A 375 -21.07 0.51 -22.95
CA VAL A 375 -19.73 1.11 -22.94
C VAL A 375 -19.67 2.51 -22.33
N ALA A 376 -20.80 3.12 -21.97
CA ALA A 376 -20.86 4.49 -21.45
C ALA A 376 -19.93 4.77 -20.26
N GLY A 377 -19.70 3.79 -19.38
CA GLY A 377 -18.76 3.91 -18.26
C GLY A 377 -17.28 4.01 -18.69
N ASN A 378 -16.96 3.56 -19.91
CA ASN A 378 -15.63 3.63 -20.48
C ASN A 378 -15.50 4.88 -21.38
N TYR A 379 -14.81 5.91 -20.87
CA TYR A 379 -14.57 7.15 -21.59
C TYR A 379 -13.95 6.95 -22.98
N GLY A 380 -12.92 6.10 -23.11
CA GLY A 380 -12.25 5.91 -24.40
C GLY A 380 -13.16 5.21 -25.42
N ALA A 381 -13.97 4.26 -24.97
CA ALA A 381 -14.94 3.59 -25.84
C ALA A 381 -16.05 4.55 -26.29
N LEU A 382 -16.55 5.40 -25.38
CA LEU A 382 -17.55 6.41 -25.71
C LEU A 382 -16.99 7.51 -26.62
N GLU A 383 -15.73 7.90 -26.45
CA GLU A 383 -15.01 8.83 -27.34
C GLU A 383 -14.92 8.28 -28.76
N VAL A 384 -14.54 7.00 -28.90
CA VAL A 384 -14.51 6.27 -30.18
C VAL A 384 -15.87 6.27 -30.89
N ILE A 385 -16.97 6.13 -30.13
CA ILE A 385 -18.33 6.23 -30.67
C ILE A 385 -18.65 7.67 -31.07
N TYR A 386 -18.38 8.65 -30.20
CA TYR A 386 -18.70 10.06 -30.47
C TYR A 386 -17.98 10.60 -31.71
N ASP A 387 -16.71 10.23 -31.92
CA ASP A 387 -15.92 10.66 -33.08
C ASP A 387 -16.46 10.11 -34.41
N ARG A 388 -17.01 8.89 -34.42
CA ARG A 388 -17.52 8.22 -35.64
C ARG A 388 -19.02 8.43 -35.86
N PHE A 389 -19.77 8.46 -34.78
CA PHE A 389 -21.23 8.52 -34.73
C PHE A 389 -21.65 9.62 -33.75
N PRO A 390 -21.43 10.91 -34.07
CA PRO A 390 -21.73 12.02 -33.18
C PRO A 390 -23.23 12.13 -32.85
N ASP A 391 -24.10 11.46 -33.60
CA ASP A 391 -25.54 11.40 -33.36
C ASP A 391 -26.00 10.14 -32.61
N PHE A 392 -25.09 9.42 -31.94
CA PHE A 392 -25.40 8.18 -31.19
C PHE A 392 -26.59 8.34 -30.21
N PRO A 393 -27.36 7.27 -29.94
CA PRO A 393 -28.54 7.33 -29.08
C PRO A 393 -28.15 7.55 -27.61
N VAL A 394 -28.89 8.43 -26.92
CA VAL A 394 -28.68 8.72 -25.50
C VAL A 394 -29.95 8.37 -24.73
N THR A 395 -29.85 7.42 -23.81
CA THR A 395 -30.95 7.00 -22.94
C THR A 395 -30.70 7.45 -21.49
N SER A 396 -31.70 7.24 -20.63
CA SER A 396 -31.53 7.47 -19.18
C SER A 396 -30.44 6.59 -18.57
N ASN A 397 -30.31 5.34 -19.03
CA ASN A 397 -29.25 4.44 -18.58
C ASN A 397 -27.88 4.93 -19.02
N THR A 398 -27.75 5.45 -20.24
CA THR A 398 -26.50 6.07 -20.70
C THR A 398 -26.05 7.18 -19.75
N MET A 399 -26.97 8.04 -19.31
CA MET A 399 -26.69 9.13 -18.37
C MET A 399 -26.21 8.65 -17.00
N VAL A 400 -26.76 7.55 -16.50
CA VAL A 400 -26.34 6.94 -15.23
C VAL A 400 -24.95 6.30 -15.38
N ASN A 401 -24.72 5.57 -16.48
CA ASN A 401 -23.48 4.82 -16.69
C ASN A 401 -22.27 5.73 -16.93
N VAL A 402 -22.43 6.93 -17.52
CA VAL A 402 -21.32 7.89 -17.64
C VAL A 402 -20.95 8.58 -16.33
N ALA A 403 -21.80 8.49 -15.31
CA ALA A 403 -21.67 9.30 -14.10
C ALA A 403 -20.38 9.02 -13.32
N GLY A 404 -19.75 7.86 -13.56
CA GLY A 404 -18.44 7.50 -13.01
C GLY A 404 -17.23 8.17 -13.67
N SER A 405 -17.39 8.80 -14.83
CA SER A 405 -16.28 9.34 -15.61
C SER A 405 -16.53 10.76 -16.09
N SER A 406 -15.72 11.71 -15.60
CA SER A 406 -15.80 13.12 -16.02
C SER A 406 -15.59 13.32 -17.52
N GLY A 407 -14.75 12.50 -18.16
CA GLY A 407 -14.56 12.54 -19.62
C GLY A 407 -15.80 12.04 -20.37
N ALA A 408 -16.40 10.94 -19.93
CA ALA A 408 -17.62 10.39 -20.55
C ALA A 408 -18.82 11.34 -20.37
N MET A 409 -18.97 11.92 -19.17
CA MET A 409 -19.98 12.95 -18.91
C MET A 409 -19.78 14.16 -19.81
N MET A 410 -18.55 14.63 -20.01
CA MET A 410 -18.25 15.76 -20.90
C MET A 410 -18.70 15.50 -22.34
N ILE A 411 -18.42 14.30 -22.88
CA ILE A 411 -18.88 13.89 -24.22
C ILE A 411 -20.40 13.96 -24.32
N LEU A 412 -21.13 13.43 -23.33
CA LEU A 412 -22.59 13.49 -23.35
C LEU A 412 -23.14 14.92 -23.26
N LEU A 413 -22.54 15.77 -22.43
CA LEU A 413 -22.92 17.17 -22.35
C LEU A 413 -22.70 17.89 -23.68
N ASP A 414 -21.58 17.64 -24.36
CA ASP A 414 -21.29 18.20 -25.68
C ASP A 414 -22.29 17.67 -26.74
N ARG A 415 -22.53 16.35 -26.75
CA ARG A 415 -23.51 15.66 -27.61
C ARG A 415 -24.92 16.24 -27.49
N GLN A 416 -25.35 16.56 -26.27
CA GLN A 416 -26.67 17.10 -25.96
C GLN A 416 -26.69 18.63 -25.89
N LYS A 417 -25.59 19.31 -26.24
CA LYS A 417 -25.46 20.78 -26.20
C LYS A 417 -25.84 21.38 -24.83
N ASN A 418 -25.46 20.70 -23.76
CA ASN A 418 -25.80 21.02 -22.37
C ASN A 418 -27.33 21.01 -22.06
N GLN A 419 -28.17 20.47 -22.94
CA GLN A 419 -29.63 20.34 -22.74
C GLN A 419 -29.97 18.96 -22.17
N VAL A 420 -29.45 18.64 -20.99
CA VAL A 420 -29.70 17.37 -20.30
C VAL A 420 -30.38 17.61 -18.95
N LEU A 421 -31.29 16.73 -18.60
CA LEU A 421 -31.85 16.68 -17.26
C LEU A 421 -30.94 15.81 -16.38
N ILE A 422 -30.34 16.42 -15.35
CA ILE A 422 -29.58 15.68 -14.34
C ILE A 422 -30.54 15.26 -13.23
N THR A 423 -30.70 13.95 -13.04
CA THR A 423 -31.53 13.38 -11.97
C THR A 423 -30.69 13.11 -10.71
N GLU A 424 -31.33 12.88 -9.57
CA GLU A 424 -30.62 12.42 -8.37
C GLU A 424 -29.88 11.10 -8.60
N GLU A 425 -30.41 10.21 -9.44
CA GLU A 425 -29.79 8.92 -9.76
C GLU A 425 -28.43 9.09 -10.43
N VAL A 426 -28.31 10.03 -11.37
CA VAL A 426 -27.03 10.38 -12.02
C VAL A 426 -26.05 10.89 -10.97
N ILE A 427 -26.49 11.73 -10.04
CA ILE A 427 -25.61 12.23 -8.97
C ILE A 427 -25.20 11.11 -8.01
N LYS A 428 -26.12 10.23 -7.59
CA LYS A 428 -25.81 9.07 -6.75
C LYS A 428 -24.82 8.13 -7.42
N ALA A 429 -24.99 7.84 -8.71
CA ALA A 429 -24.05 7.03 -9.47
C ALA A 429 -22.66 7.67 -9.52
N SER A 430 -22.56 9.01 -9.67
CA SER A 430 -21.27 9.71 -9.61
C SER A 430 -20.58 9.60 -8.25
N LEU A 431 -21.34 9.45 -7.16
CA LEU A 431 -20.83 9.32 -5.80
C LEU A 431 -20.36 7.90 -5.48
N LEU A 432 -20.71 6.88 -6.25
CA LEU A 432 -20.21 5.51 -5.99
C LEU A 432 -18.76 5.30 -6.46
N GLU A 433 -18.25 6.18 -7.32
CA GLU A 433 -16.97 6.00 -8.01
C GLU A 433 -15.84 6.85 -7.39
N ASP A 434 -14.61 6.33 -7.42
CA ASP A 434 -13.40 6.84 -6.74
C ASP A 434 -13.01 8.30 -7.14
N ARG A 435 -13.65 8.86 -8.19
CA ARG A 435 -13.42 10.24 -8.68
C ARG A 435 -14.67 11.13 -8.72
N SER A 436 -15.63 10.88 -7.83
CA SER A 436 -16.92 11.59 -7.73
C SER A 436 -16.85 13.12 -7.82
N GLY A 437 -15.89 13.75 -7.12
CA GLY A 437 -15.77 15.22 -7.05
C GLY A 437 -15.46 15.90 -8.39
N SER A 438 -14.94 15.16 -9.38
CA SER A 438 -14.63 15.70 -10.71
C SER A 438 -15.88 15.87 -11.56
N VAL A 439 -16.77 14.87 -11.54
CA VAL A 439 -18.02 14.87 -12.31
C VAL A 439 -18.98 15.92 -11.76
N ILE A 440 -19.15 15.98 -10.45
CA ILE A 440 -20.01 16.98 -9.80
C ILE A 440 -19.53 18.40 -10.11
N ARG A 441 -18.22 18.65 -10.03
CA ARG A 441 -17.64 19.95 -10.39
C ARG A 441 -17.89 20.31 -11.85
N LEU A 442 -17.75 19.35 -12.76
CA LEU A 442 -18.04 19.54 -14.18
C LEU A 442 -19.51 19.96 -14.38
N LEU A 443 -20.45 19.22 -13.79
CA LEU A 443 -21.89 19.51 -13.89
C LEU A 443 -22.22 20.90 -13.37
N LEU A 444 -21.74 21.24 -12.16
CA LEU A 444 -21.96 22.57 -11.57
C LEU A 444 -21.35 23.70 -12.40
N THR A 445 -20.20 23.47 -13.05
CA THR A 445 -19.53 24.50 -13.86
C THR A 445 -20.19 24.69 -15.22
N ARG A 446 -20.63 23.60 -15.87
CA ARG A 446 -21.21 23.62 -17.23
C ARG A 446 -22.69 23.97 -17.23
N LEU A 447 -23.46 23.41 -16.30
CA LEU A 447 -24.92 23.53 -16.27
C LEU A 447 -25.42 24.55 -15.23
N GLY A 448 -24.55 24.92 -14.27
CA GLY A 448 -24.93 25.76 -13.14
C GLY A 448 -25.58 24.98 -11.99
N PRO A 449 -25.69 25.58 -10.80
CA PRO A 449 -26.22 24.92 -9.61
C PRO A 449 -27.73 24.62 -9.70
N GLU A 450 -28.50 25.41 -10.45
CA GLU A 450 -29.96 25.21 -10.60
C GLU A 450 -30.31 23.94 -11.39
N ALA A 451 -29.43 23.50 -12.30
CA ALA A 451 -29.63 22.32 -13.11
C ALA A 451 -29.21 21.02 -12.40
N VAL A 452 -28.48 21.11 -11.29
CA VAL A 452 -28.04 19.96 -10.49
C VAL A 452 -28.97 19.84 -9.29
N PRO A 453 -29.71 18.72 -9.12
CA PRO A 453 -30.69 18.58 -8.05
C PRO A 453 -29.98 18.37 -6.71
N ILE A 454 -29.55 19.44 -6.03
CA ILE A 454 -28.89 19.35 -4.72
C ILE A 454 -29.96 19.20 -3.63
N THR A 455 -30.07 18.01 -3.05
CA THR A 455 -31.07 17.69 -2.01
C THR A 455 -30.41 17.21 -0.71
N GLN A 456 -31.15 17.25 0.41
CA GLN A 456 -30.69 16.71 1.69
C GLN A 456 -30.29 15.23 1.59
N ASN A 457 -31.02 14.44 0.80
CA ASN A 457 -30.72 13.04 0.55
C ASN A 457 -29.34 12.86 -0.07
N LEU A 458 -28.95 13.73 -1.01
CA LEU A 458 -27.61 13.66 -1.62
C LEU A 458 -26.50 14.09 -0.66
N LEU A 459 -26.77 15.03 0.24
CA LEU A 459 -25.82 15.39 1.29
C LEU A 459 -25.54 14.18 2.20
N VAL A 460 -26.60 13.50 2.67
CA VAL A 460 -26.47 12.27 3.48
C VAL A 460 -25.77 11.16 2.68
N TYR A 461 -26.17 10.94 1.42
CA TYR A 461 -25.60 9.91 0.56
C TYR A 461 -24.11 10.13 0.25
N SER A 462 -23.68 11.39 0.11
CA SER A 462 -22.27 11.72 -0.05
C SER A 462 -21.43 11.33 1.17
N VAL A 463 -22.01 11.36 2.37
CA VAL A 463 -21.35 10.89 3.60
C VAL A 463 -21.37 9.37 3.68
N GLN A 464 -22.50 8.72 3.36
CA GLN A 464 -22.61 7.25 3.33
C GLN A 464 -21.59 6.59 2.39
N THR A 465 -21.27 7.25 1.27
CA THR A 465 -20.30 6.77 0.27
C THR A 465 -18.86 7.27 0.53
N ASN A 466 -18.60 7.93 1.66
CA ASN A 466 -17.29 8.52 2.01
C ASN A 466 -16.78 9.61 1.06
N ASN A 467 -17.67 10.30 0.35
CA ASN A 467 -17.37 11.38 -0.60
C ASN A 467 -17.46 12.78 0.02
N ILE A 468 -16.62 13.01 1.02
CA ILE A 468 -16.54 14.24 1.80
C ILE A 468 -16.24 15.49 0.93
N ASN A 469 -15.48 15.35 -0.15
CA ASN A 469 -15.22 16.46 -1.09
C ASN A 469 -16.49 16.90 -1.83
N SER A 470 -17.34 15.95 -2.19
CA SER A 470 -18.60 16.21 -2.89
C SER A 470 -19.62 16.87 -1.97
N LEU A 471 -19.65 16.47 -0.68
CA LEU A 471 -20.41 17.18 0.37
C LEU A 471 -20.03 18.68 0.41
N GLU A 472 -18.73 19.00 0.42
CA GLU A 472 -18.28 20.39 0.43
C GLU A 472 -18.72 21.16 -0.82
N LEU A 473 -18.68 20.53 -1.99
CA LEU A 473 -19.11 21.15 -3.25
C LEU A 473 -20.60 21.48 -3.22
N PHE A 474 -21.46 20.57 -2.74
CA PHE A 474 -22.90 20.82 -2.64
C PHE A 474 -23.22 21.95 -1.66
N LEU A 475 -22.60 21.96 -0.48
CA LEU A 475 -22.83 22.99 0.54
C LEU A 475 -22.36 24.38 0.10
N LYS A 476 -21.38 24.48 -0.81
CA LYS A 476 -20.96 25.76 -1.41
C LYS A 476 -22.00 26.36 -2.35
N GLN A 477 -22.89 25.53 -2.91
CA GLN A 477 -23.84 25.94 -3.94
C GLN A 477 -25.28 26.09 -3.44
N CYS A 478 -25.60 25.56 -2.24
CA CYS A 478 -26.96 25.56 -1.72
C CYS A 478 -27.03 26.11 -0.29
N HIS A 479 -28.00 26.99 -0.03
CA HIS A 479 -28.19 27.66 1.26
C HIS A 479 -29.57 27.43 1.90
N ASP A 480 -30.53 26.87 1.16
CA ASP A 480 -31.94 26.76 1.60
C ASP A 480 -32.30 25.36 2.15
N LEU A 481 -31.32 24.49 2.35
CA LEU A 481 -31.55 23.13 2.88
C LEU A 481 -31.54 23.12 4.41
N ASP A 482 -32.43 22.33 5.00
CA ASP A 482 -32.40 22.05 6.43
C ASP A 482 -31.23 21.10 6.76
N LEU A 483 -30.11 21.71 7.15
CA LEU A 483 -28.91 20.99 7.53
C LEU A 483 -29.05 20.26 8.87
N SER A 484 -30.01 20.63 9.72
CA SER A 484 -30.28 19.93 10.98
C SER A 484 -30.84 18.54 10.70
N ALA A 485 -31.74 18.38 9.72
CA ALA A 485 -32.19 17.07 9.30
C ALA A 485 -31.06 16.20 8.70
N VAL A 486 -30.14 16.81 7.94
CA VAL A 486 -28.96 16.12 7.38
C VAL A 486 -28.03 15.65 8.50
N TRP A 487 -27.77 16.52 9.48
CA TRP A 487 -26.97 16.20 10.65
C TRP A 487 -27.56 15.01 11.41
N GLU A 488 -28.85 15.06 11.77
CA GLU A 488 -29.50 13.96 12.47
C GLU A 488 -29.44 12.66 11.66
N ALA A 489 -29.69 12.69 10.35
CA ALA A 489 -29.62 11.50 9.51
C ALA A 489 -28.23 10.84 9.52
N ILE A 490 -27.15 11.62 9.42
CA ILE A 490 -25.77 11.11 9.49
C ILE A 490 -25.50 10.42 10.84
N TRP A 491 -25.96 11.01 11.94
CA TRP A 491 -25.71 10.49 13.28
C TRP A 491 -26.58 9.28 13.64
N GLN A 492 -27.74 9.11 13.01
CA GLN A 492 -28.61 7.94 13.20
C GLN A 492 -28.22 6.73 12.34
N ASP A 493 -27.45 6.92 11.26
CA ASP A 493 -27.02 5.83 10.39
C ASP A 493 -25.79 5.09 10.96
N PRO A 494 -25.92 3.83 11.42
CA PRO A 494 -24.82 3.07 12.01
C PRO A 494 -23.79 2.57 10.99
N GLU A 495 -24.13 2.51 9.70
CA GLU A 495 -23.26 1.98 8.64
C GLU A 495 -22.18 2.99 8.24
N ILE A 496 -22.38 4.28 8.52
CA ILE A 496 -21.38 5.31 8.23
C ILE A 496 -20.19 5.15 9.18
N TYR A 497 -19.00 5.01 8.59
CA TYR A 497 -17.76 4.91 9.34
C TYR A 497 -17.54 6.12 10.26
N PRO A 498 -17.07 5.90 11.51
CA PRO A 498 -16.82 6.99 12.45
C PRO A 498 -15.86 8.07 11.92
N SER A 499 -14.84 7.69 11.14
CA SER A 499 -13.91 8.65 10.51
C SER A 499 -14.64 9.57 9.53
N THR A 500 -15.50 9.01 8.69
CA THR A 500 -16.33 9.74 7.73
C THR A 500 -17.32 10.68 8.42
N VAL A 501 -17.95 10.25 9.52
CA VAL A 501 -18.83 11.13 10.34
C VAL A 501 -18.04 12.32 10.90
N ALA A 502 -16.85 12.08 11.46
CA ALA A 502 -16.01 13.15 12.00
C ALA A 502 -15.56 14.16 10.93
N LEU A 503 -15.22 13.68 9.73
CA LEU A 503 -14.87 14.53 8.59
C LEU A 503 -16.09 15.31 8.05
N ALA A 504 -17.26 14.68 7.98
CA ALA A 504 -18.50 15.35 7.59
C ALA A 504 -18.85 16.48 8.58
N ALA A 505 -18.70 16.25 9.88
CA ALA A 505 -18.88 17.27 10.91
C ALA A 505 -17.96 18.48 10.71
N TRP A 506 -16.68 18.23 10.38
CA TRP A 506 -15.72 19.30 10.07
C TRP A 506 -16.21 20.22 8.95
N ILE A 507 -16.87 19.67 7.93
CA ILE A 507 -17.41 20.46 6.83
C ILE A 507 -18.70 21.16 7.24
N LEU A 508 -19.65 20.43 7.82
CA LEU A 508 -20.96 20.96 8.18
C LEU A 508 -20.87 22.15 9.16
N PHE A 509 -19.92 22.12 10.10
CA PHE A 509 -19.67 23.21 11.05
C PHE A 509 -19.26 24.55 10.41
N ARG A 510 -18.88 24.55 9.14
CA ARG A 510 -18.63 25.80 8.39
C ARG A 510 -19.91 26.49 7.94
N TYR A 511 -21.00 25.76 7.82
CA TYR A 511 -22.25 26.22 7.20
C TYR A 511 -23.40 26.35 8.20
N ALA A 512 -23.40 25.56 9.28
CA ALA A 512 -24.40 25.63 10.34
C ALA A 512 -23.82 25.26 11.70
N ARG A 513 -24.55 25.63 12.76
CA ARG A 513 -24.27 25.23 14.13
C ARG A 513 -25.18 24.06 14.51
N PHE A 514 -24.60 23.08 15.19
CA PHE A 514 -25.31 21.90 15.64
C PHE A 514 -25.02 21.65 17.12
N ASP A 515 -25.99 21.06 17.81
CA ASP A 515 -25.80 20.63 19.18
C ASP A 515 -25.03 19.31 19.21
N VAL A 516 -23.94 19.29 19.98
CA VAL A 516 -23.13 18.08 20.18
C VAL A 516 -23.56 17.42 21.48
N SER A 517 -24.04 16.19 21.39
CA SER A 517 -24.47 15.39 22.54
C SER A 517 -23.38 14.42 23.02
N THR A 518 -23.45 13.98 24.28
CA THR A 518 -22.54 12.93 24.79
C THR A 518 -22.64 11.64 23.99
N LYS A 519 -23.83 11.27 23.48
CA LYS A 519 -24.02 10.08 22.63
C LYS A 519 -23.21 10.13 21.32
N MET A 520 -23.00 11.32 20.76
CA MET A 520 -22.16 11.49 19.58
C MET A 520 -20.69 11.19 19.89
N LEU A 521 -20.21 11.60 21.07
CA LEU A 521 -18.86 11.27 21.54
C LEU A 521 -18.71 9.76 21.83
N GLU A 522 -19.75 9.12 22.36
CA GLU A 522 -19.76 7.67 22.63
C GLU A 522 -19.57 6.84 21.35
N ARG A 523 -20.18 7.28 20.23
CA ARG A 523 -20.10 6.63 18.91
C ARG A 523 -18.68 6.67 18.31
N LEU A 524 -17.86 7.65 18.67
CA LEU A 524 -16.53 7.84 18.08
C LEU A 524 -15.45 7.05 18.86
N PRO A 525 -14.73 6.12 18.20
CA PRO A 525 -13.65 5.39 18.83
C PRO A 525 -12.38 6.23 18.96
N SER A 526 -11.46 5.81 19.83
CA SER A 526 -10.13 6.41 19.99
C SER A 526 -9.26 6.21 18.75
N VAL A 527 -9.27 4.97 18.22
CA VAL A 527 -8.50 4.55 17.06
C VAL A 527 -9.42 3.75 16.15
N PHE A 528 -9.38 4.07 14.87
CA PHE A 528 -10.11 3.36 13.83
C PHE A 528 -9.13 2.95 12.74
N GLN A 529 -9.12 1.66 12.39
CA GLN A 529 -8.31 1.14 11.30
C GLN A 529 -9.19 1.06 10.06
N GLU A 530 -8.92 1.91 9.07
CA GLU A 530 -9.54 1.78 7.76
C GLU A 530 -8.92 0.59 7.00
N GLU A 531 -9.64 0.06 6.00
CA GLU A 531 -9.31 -1.18 5.25
C GLU A 531 -7.89 -1.24 4.64
N TYR A 532 -7.14 -0.12 4.66
CA TYR A 532 -5.79 0.02 4.09
C TYR A 532 -4.74 0.55 5.10
N PHE A 533 -4.62 -0.07 6.28
CA PHE A 533 -3.53 0.14 7.25
C PHE A 533 -3.28 1.57 7.75
N ILE A 534 -4.13 2.55 7.43
CA ILE A 534 -4.07 3.91 7.97
C ILE A 534 -4.85 3.94 9.28
N LEU A 535 -4.15 4.24 10.38
CA LEU A 535 -4.77 4.52 11.66
C LEU A 535 -5.36 5.93 11.63
N VAL A 536 -6.68 6.03 11.77
CA VAL A 536 -7.42 7.28 11.86
C VAL A 536 -7.89 7.45 13.31
N TYR A 537 -8.04 8.71 13.75
CA TYR A 537 -8.45 9.06 15.11
C TYR A 537 -9.76 9.89 15.06
N PRO A 538 -10.93 9.25 14.83
CA PRO A 538 -12.19 9.95 14.58
C PRO A 538 -12.58 10.92 15.68
N LEU A 539 -12.41 10.53 16.95
CA LEU A 539 -12.70 11.39 18.09
C LEU A 539 -11.82 12.65 18.10
N ASP A 540 -10.51 12.52 17.83
CA ASP A 540 -9.61 13.66 17.75
C ASP A 540 -10.01 14.63 16.63
N ILE A 541 -10.34 14.09 15.45
CA ILE A 541 -10.80 14.90 14.29
C ILE A 541 -12.05 15.68 14.66
N PHE A 542 -13.02 15.01 15.29
CA PHE A 542 -14.29 15.60 15.68
C PHE A 542 -14.15 16.70 16.74
N ILE A 543 -13.38 16.44 17.81
CA ILE A 543 -13.14 17.43 18.87
C ILE A 543 -12.44 18.67 18.29
N ARG A 544 -11.41 18.45 17.46
CA ARG A 544 -10.68 19.55 16.80
C ARG A 544 -11.59 20.33 15.84
N ALA A 545 -12.53 19.66 15.16
CA ALA A 545 -13.54 20.34 14.35
C ALA A 545 -14.42 21.26 15.21
N CYS A 546 -14.89 20.77 16.36
CA CYS A 546 -15.72 21.54 17.28
C CYS A 546 -14.98 22.80 17.75
N MET A 547 -13.74 22.65 18.21
CA MET A 547 -12.90 23.76 18.67
C MET A 547 -12.65 24.79 17.56
N ARG A 548 -12.22 24.31 16.38
CA ARG A 548 -11.93 25.15 15.20
C ARG A 548 -13.11 26.03 14.82
N HIS A 549 -14.32 25.50 14.90
CA HIS A 549 -15.57 26.16 14.49
C HIS A 549 -16.37 26.74 15.66
N ARG A 550 -15.83 26.69 16.88
CA ARG A 550 -16.48 27.16 18.13
C ARG A 550 -17.86 26.53 18.34
N ILE A 551 -17.98 25.24 18.05
CA ILE A 551 -19.14 24.42 18.40
C ILE A 551 -18.96 23.96 19.85
N PRO A 552 -19.90 24.27 20.75
CA PRO A 552 -19.81 23.86 22.16
C PRO A 552 -19.78 22.33 22.29
N LEU A 553 -18.75 21.82 22.97
CA LEU A 553 -18.70 20.42 23.39
C LEU A 553 -19.46 20.27 24.71
N PRO A 554 -20.10 19.11 24.96
CA PRO A 554 -20.76 18.85 26.23
C PRO A 554 -19.71 18.84 27.36
N ALA A 555 -19.90 19.71 28.35
CA ALA A 555 -19.04 19.83 29.54
C ALA A 555 -19.53 18.96 30.72
N THR A 556 -20.28 17.90 30.44
CA THR A 556 -20.75 16.95 31.46
C THR A 556 -19.61 16.04 31.90
N GLU A 557 -19.65 15.53 33.15
CA GLU A 557 -18.63 14.60 33.68
C GLU A 557 -18.41 13.41 32.72
N ALA A 558 -19.49 12.83 32.19
CA ALA A 558 -19.43 11.71 31.24
C ALA A 558 -18.73 12.06 29.92
N ALA A 559 -18.93 13.28 29.39
CA ALA A 559 -18.30 13.71 28.16
C ALA A 559 -16.79 13.95 28.36
N VAL A 560 -16.41 14.57 29.46
CA VAL A 560 -15.00 14.79 29.81
C VAL A 560 -14.29 13.45 30.05
N GLU A 561 -14.96 12.49 30.70
CA GLU A 561 -14.48 11.12 30.88
C GLU A 561 -14.16 10.46 29.52
N LEU A 562 -15.08 10.51 28.56
CA LEU A 562 -14.87 9.96 27.21
C LEU A 562 -13.72 10.62 26.46
N ILE A 563 -13.61 11.95 26.52
CA ILE A 563 -12.54 12.71 25.86
C ILE A 563 -11.19 12.27 26.41
N VAL A 564 -11.05 12.24 27.73
CA VAL A 564 -9.80 11.85 28.40
C VAL A 564 -9.44 10.39 28.14
N GLU A 565 -10.42 9.49 28.16
CA GLU A 565 -10.19 8.06 27.95
C GLU A 565 -9.78 7.73 26.51
N ARG A 566 -10.18 8.52 25.51
CA ARG A 566 -10.06 8.10 24.09
C ARG A 566 -9.23 9.03 23.21
N ALA A 567 -9.11 10.31 23.55
CA ALA A 567 -8.42 11.29 22.71
C ALA A 567 -6.89 11.26 22.90
N SER A 568 -6.16 11.91 21.98
CA SER A 568 -4.72 12.17 22.14
C SER A 568 -4.44 13.12 23.29
N LEU A 569 -3.25 13.00 23.87
CA LEU A 569 -2.71 13.96 24.84
C LEU A 569 -2.87 15.41 24.34
N ASP A 570 -2.45 15.69 23.09
CA ASP A 570 -2.56 17.01 22.48
C ASP A 570 -4.02 17.50 22.41
N THR A 571 -4.97 16.61 22.10
CA THR A 571 -6.38 16.98 21.97
C THR A 571 -7.00 17.25 23.34
N VAL A 572 -6.63 16.48 24.37
CA VAL A 572 -7.04 16.72 25.76
C VAL A 572 -6.46 18.04 26.28
N GLU A 573 -5.19 18.33 26.00
CA GLU A 573 -4.56 19.58 26.39
C GLU A 573 -5.27 20.80 25.78
N ILE A 574 -5.55 20.76 24.47
CA ILE A 574 -6.32 21.84 23.81
C ILE A 574 -7.71 21.97 24.43
N PHE A 575 -8.38 20.87 24.75
CA PHE A 575 -9.70 20.87 25.39
C PHE A 575 -9.67 21.55 26.75
N LEU A 576 -8.72 21.19 27.61
CA LEU A 576 -8.61 21.78 28.95
C LEU A 576 -8.27 23.27 28.91
N ASN A 577 -7.50 23.71 27.91
CA ASN A 577 -7.16 25.12 27.73
C ASN A 577 -8.36 25.97 27.29
N GLU A 578 -9.26 25.43 26.44
CA GLU A 578 -10.47 26.14 26.03
C GLU A 578 -11.60 26.05 27.08
N TYR A 579 -11.65 24.96 27.85
CA TYR A 579 -12.68 24.69 28.86
C TYR A 579 -12.09 24.74 30.28
N SER A 580 -11.44 25.85 30.64
CA SER A 580 -10.78 26.04 31.94
C SER A 580 -11.73 25.93 33.15
N ASP A 581 -13.03 26.12 32.94
CA ASP A 581 -14.06 26.09 33.97
C ASP A 581 -14.54 24.67 34.31
N VAL A 582 -14.08 23.66 33.56
CA VAL A 582 -14.44 22.25 33.79
C VAL A 582 -13.70 21.72 35.02
N SER A 583 -14.46 21.33 36.05
CA SER A 583 -13.91 20.70 37.25
C SER A 583 -13.40 19.29 36.95
N ILE A 584 -12.12 19.05 37.21
CA ILE A 584 -11.49 17.74 37.01
C ILE A 584 -11.74 16.86 38.24
N THR A 585 -12.56 15.81 38.07
CA THR A 585 -12.91 14.85 39.12
C THR A 585 -11.96 13.65 39.13
N GLU A 586 -12.06 12.83 40.18
CA GLU A 586 -11.26 11.60 40.29
C GLU A 586 -11.57 10.61 39.16
N LYS A 587 -12.82 10.57 38.69
CA LYS A 587 -13.21 9.71 37.57
C LYS A 587 -12.46 10.06 36.28
N HIS A 588 -12.21 11.35 36.02
CA HIS A 588 -11.43 11.76 34.85
C HIS A 588 -9.98 11.26 34.95
N ILE A 589 -9.40 11.26 36.15
CA ILE A 589 -8.05 10.76 36.40
C ILE A 589 -8.01 9.24 36.18
N GLU A 590 -8.99 8.50 36.70
CA GLU A 590 -9.12 7.05 36.46
C GLU A 590 -9.29 6.74 34.97
N ALA A 591 -10.10 7.51 34.24
CA ALA A 591 -10.34 7.35 32.81
C ALA A 591 -9.07 7.53 31.97
N ALA A 592 -8.17 8.44 32.35
CA ALA A 592 -6.87 8.61 31.69
C ALA A 592 -6.02 7.33 31.71
N THR A 593 -6.08 6.57 32.82
CA THR A 593 -5.35 5.30 32.94
C THR A 593 -5.91 4.19 32.04
N ARG A 594 -7.19 4.29 31.67
CA ARG A 594 -7.88 3.33 30.78
C ARG A 594 -7.66 3.62 29.30
N ASN A 595 -6.93 4.69 28.94
CA ASN A 595 -6.78 5.08 27.53
C ASN A 595 -6.16 3.94 26.69
N PRO A 596 -6.83 3.48 25.61
CA PRO A 596 -6.40 2.29 24.86
C PRO A 596 -5.31 2.59 23.83
N ARG A 597 -4.94 3.86 23.63
CA ARG A 597 -3.95 4.27 22.63
C ARG A 597 -2.54 3.85 23.03
N LYS A 598 -1.91 3.04 22.19
CA LYS A 598 -0.52 2.57 22.38
C LYS A 598 0.52 3.68 22.22
N ASP A 599 0.14 4.79 21.58
CA ASP A 599 0.98 5.95 21.31
C ASP A 599 0.95 7.01 22.43
N ILE A 600 0.19 6.80 23.51
CA ILE A 600 0.06 7.74 24.62
C ILE A 600 0.79 7.23 25.86
N ASP A 601 1.53 8.14 26.51
CA ASP A 601 1.98 7.97 27.89
C ASP A 601 0.83 8.35 28.86
N LYS A 602 0.34 7.34 29.59
CA LYS A 602 -0.79 7.49 30.51
C LYS A 602 -0.42 8.29 31.75
N ASP A 603 0.81 8.19 32.22
CA ASP A 603 1.29 8.94 33.38
C ASP A 603 1.42 10.43 33.04
N GLU A 604 1.82 10.71 31.81
CA GLU A 604 1.79 12.06 31.24
C GLU A 604 0.37 12.64 31.18
N LEU A 605 -0.60 11.87 30.70
CA LEU A 605 -2.00 12.30 30.64
C LEU A 605 -2.60 12.55 32.04
N VAL A 606 -2.31 11.68 33.01
CA VAL A 606 -2.72 11.86 34.42
C VAL A 606 -2.09 13.13 35.01
N SER A 607 -0.81 13.38 34.73
CA SER A 607 -0.10 14.57 35.22
C SER A 607 -0.71 15.86 34.67
N LEU A 608 -1.11 15.86 33.40
CA LEU A 608 -1.82 16.98 32.76
C LEU A 608 -3.14 17.28 33.50
N LEU A 609 -3.95 16.27 33.78
CA LEU A 609 -5.23 16.43 34.48
C LEU A 609 -5.06 16.94 35.91
N LEU A 610 -4.07 16.42 36.64
CA LEU A 610 -3.74 16.89 37.99
C LEU A 610 -3.29 18.36 37.99
N SER A 611 -2.62 18.81 36.94
CA SER A 611 -2.24 20.22 36.79
C SER A 611 -3.47 21.11 36.52
N ALA A 612 -4.36 20.69 35.62
CA ALA A 612 -5.60 21.40 35.31
C ALA A 612 -6.57 21.46 36.51
N ARG A 613 -6.58 20.43 37.35
CA ARG A 613 -7.34 20.40 38.62
C ARG A 613 -6.85 21.46 39.61
N LYS A 614 -5.56 21.80 39.60
CA LYS A 614 -4.97 22.82 40.49
C LYS A 614 -5.20 24.24 40.01
N SER A 615 -5.45 24.45 38.71
CA SER A 615 -5.75 25.76 38.14
C SER A 615 -7.24 26.12 38.15
N SER A 616 -8.12 25.14 38.36
CA SER A 616 -9.58 25.30 38.44
C SER A 616 -10.13 25.36 39.88
N ALA A 617 -9.27 25.13 40.88
CA ALA A 617 -9.54 25.30 42.31
C ALA A 617 -9.03 26.65 42.79
#